data_AF-A0A535JH30-F1
#
_entry.id   AF-A0A535JH30-F1
#
_cell.length_a   1.000
_cell.length_b   1.000
_cell.length_c   1.000
_cell.angle_alpha   90.00
_cell.angle_beta   90.00
_cell.angle_gamma   90.00
#
_symmetry.space_group_name_H-M   'P 1'
#
loop_
_entity.id
_entity.type
_entity.pdbx_description
1 polymer ?
#
loop_
_entity_poly.entity_id
_entity_poly.type
_entity_poly.pdbx_seq_one_letter_code
_entity_poly.pdbx_strand_id
1 'polypeptide(L)'
;MIARPAIYVGGEGGYWLARVPVLRGCIASGTTRDEAIANARRAFHAYLTLLDARGVSIEHWKDLDADTFEVRDMPTDYIVPEDVGPMEEHELRDFLHQFEASRSALLSLVREMSAAELERKPTDTMWSVREALEHVMITEAELLSKLETWPVDPFNTLQAVHRMTFQRFTVM
;
A
#
# COMPACT_ATOMS: atom_id res chain seq x y z
N MET A 1 -9.46 20.84 -8.72
CA MET A 1 -10.62 20.38 -7.92
C MET A 1 -10.25 19.02 -7.37
N ILE A 2 -10.14 18.87 -6.06
CA ILE A 2 -9.92 17.55 -5.44
C ILE A 2 -11.22 16.77 -5.67
N ALA A 3 -11.14 15.65 -6.39
CA ALA A 3 -12.29 14.78 -6.61
C ALA A 3 -12.83 14.31 -5.24
N ARG A 4 -14.16 14.15 -5.13
CA ARG A 4 -14.75 13.61 -3.89
C ARG A 4 -14.17 12.21 -3.63
N PRO A 5 -13.80 11.89 -2.37
CA PRO A 5 -13.33 10.56 -2.00
C PRO A 5 -14.26 9.46 -2.49
N ALA A 6 -13.67 8.39 -2.99
CA ALA A 6 -14.40 7.28 -3.57
C ALA A 6 -13.73 5.94 -3.22
N ILE A 7 -14.54 4.88 -3.27
CA ILE A 7 -14.09 3.50 -3.27
C ILE A 7 -14.13 3.01 -4.70
N TYR A 8 -13.00 2.55 -5.22
CA TYR A 8 -12.94 1.92 -6.54
C TYR A 8 -12.94 0.40 -6.39
N VAL A 9 -13.86 -0.28 -7.07
CA VAL A 9 -14.03 -1.73 -6.97
C VAL A 9 -13.98 -2.41 -8.33
N GLY A 10 -13.27 -3.52 -8.43
CA GLY A 10 -13.17 -4.33 -9.64
C GLY A 10 -12.78 -5.76 -9.33
N GLY A 11 -13.16 -6.68 -10.21
CA GLY A 11 -12.89 -8.10 -10.04
C GLY A 11 -13.93 -8.97 -10.74
N GLU A 12 -13.64 -10.26 -10.82
CA GLU A 12 -14.45 -11.26 -11.50
C GLU A 12 -14.29 -12.63 -10.81
N GLY A 13 -15.17 -13.58 -11.13
CA GLY A 13 -14.94 -15.00 -10.83
C GLY A 13 -14.78 -15.33 -9.33
N GLY A 14 -15.41 -14.56 -8.44
CA GLY A 14 -15.34 -14.80 -7.00
C GLY A 14 -14.15 -14.14 -6.29
N TYR A 15 -13.43 -13.24 -6.97
CA TYR A 15 -12.43 -12.38 -6.37
C TYR A 15 -12.67 -10.93 -6.75
N TRP A 16 -12.94 -10.10 -5.75
CA TRP A 16 -13.19 -8.67 -5.89
C TRP A 16 -12.20 -7.89 -5.05
N LEU A 17 -11.69 -6.79 -5.60
CA LEU A 17 -10.76 -5.90 -4.95
C LEU A 17 -11.35 -4.50 -4.89
N ALA A 18 -11.36 -3.90 -3.70
CA ALA A 18 -11.78 -2.54 -3.46
C ALA A 18 -10.61 -1.71 -2.90
N ARG A 19 -10.46 -0.48 -3.37
CA ARG A 19 -9.43 0.46 -2.92
C ARG A 19 -10.01 1.82 -2.55
N VAL A 20 -9.35 2.49 -1.62
CA VAL A 20 -9.73 3.82 -1.13
C VAL A 20 -8.57 4.79 -1.36
N PRO A 21 -8.45 5.44 -2.55
CA PRO A 21 -7.25 6.16 -2.95
C PRO A 21 -6.86 7.32 -2.03
N VAL A 22 -7.85 7.95 -1.39
CA VAL A 22 -7.60 9.05 -0.43
C VAL A 22 -6.73 8.61 0.75
N LEU A 23 -6.79 7.32 1.13
CA LEU A 23 -5.92 6.70 2.14
C LEU A 23 -5.05 5.65 1.45
N ARG A 24 -3.87 6.08 0.96
CA ARG A 24 -2.95 5.25 0.17
C ARG A 24 -2.66 3.91 0.87
N GLY A 25 -2.75 2.81 0.12
CA GLY A 25 -2.59 1.45 0.67
C GLY A 25 -3.82 0.88 1.37
N CYS A 26 -4.93 1.61 1.49
CA CYS A 26 -6.20 1.07 1.97
C CYS A 26 -6.88 0.25 0.87
N ILE A 27 -6.62 -1.05 0.90
CA ILE A 27 -7.10 -2.03 -0.07
C ILE A 27 -7.72 -3.20 0.69
N ALA A 28 -8.85 -3.71 0.22
CA ALA A 28 -9.47 -4.90 0.76
C ALA A 28 -10.06 -5.76 -0.36
N SER A 29 -10.04 -7.08 -0.16
CA SER A 29 -10.66 -8.03 -1.08
C SER A 29 -11.92 -8.65 -0.48
N GLY A 30 -12.74 -9.25 -1.33
CA GLY A 30 -13.92 -10.03 -0.96
C GLY A 30 -14.27 -11.04 -2.04
N THR A 31 -15.14 -11.99 -1.72
CA THR A 31 -15.64 -12.98 -2.68
C THR A 31 -16.76 -12.43 -3.55
N THR A 32 -17.36 -11.31 -3.12
CA THR A 32 -18.37 -10.55 -3.85
C THR A 32 -18.00 -9.07 -3.90
N ARG A 33 -18.59 -8.34 -4.86
CA ARG A 33 -18.41 -6.88 -4.99
C ARG A 33 -18.78 -6.14 -3.71
N ASP A 34 -19.93 -6.48 -3.13
CA ASP A 34 -20.45 -5.83 -1.92
C ASP A 34 -19.60 -6.16 -0.70
N GLU A 35 -19.12 -7.40 -0.59
CA GLU A 35 -18.19 -7.79 0.46
C GLU A 35 -16.88 -7.00 0.36
N ALA A 36 -16.29 -6.87 -0.84
CA ALA A 36 -15.06 -6.09 -1.02
C ALA A 36 -15.25 -4.63 -0.61
N ILE A 37 -16.38 -4.00 -0.96
CA ILE A 37 -16.71 -2.63 -0.56
C ILE A 37 -16.86 -2.52 0.96
N ALA A 38 -17.61 -3.44 1.58
CA ALA A 38 -17.78 -3.47 3.04
C ALA A 38 -16.44 -3.70 3.75
N ASN A 39 -15.57 -4.54 3.19
CA ASN A 39 -14.24 -4.81 3.72
C ASN A 39 -13.34 -3.56 3.59
N ALA A 40 -13.43 -2.82 2.48
CA ALA A 40 -12.67 -1.57 2.30
C ALA A 40 -13.06 -0.48 3.29
N ARG A 41 -14.36 -0.35 3.60
CA ARG A 41 -14.85 0.57 4.65
C ARG A 41 -14.30 0.21 6.03
N ARG A 42 -14.38 -1.07 6.40
CA ARG A 42 -13.79 -1.54 7.67
C ARG A 42 -12.28 -1.36 7.70
N ALA A 43 -11.60 -1.64 6.59
CA ALA A 43 -10.15 -1.46 6.47
C ALA A 43 -9.76 0.01 6.63
N PHE A 44 -10.54 0.96 6.09
CA PHE A 44 -10.29 2.39 6.25
C PHE A 44 -10.25 2.79 7.73
N HIS A 45 -11.28 2.46 8.50
CA HIS A 45 -11.33 2.80 9.93
C HIS A 45 -10.25 2.06 10.75
N ALA A 46 -10.01 0.78 10.46
CA ALA A 46 -8.96 0.01 11.12
C ALA A 46 -7.57 0.58 10.82
N TYR A 47 -7.36 1.06 9.59
CA TYR A 47 -6.09 1.63 9.18
C TYR A 47 -5.84 2.99 9.84
N LEU A 48 -6.84 3.88 9.91
CA LEU A 48 -6.71 5.12 10.69
C LEU A 48 -6.39 4.84 12.17
N THR A 49 -7.05 3.86 12.77
CA THR A 49 -6.76 3.43 14.15
C THR A 49 -5.32 2.93 14.30
N LEU A 50 -4.82 2.17 13.32
CA LEU A 50 -3.46 1.66 13.30
C LEU A 50 -2.41 2.78 13.19
N LEU A 51 -2.68 3.79 12.37
CA LEU A 51 -1.82 4.95 12.14
C LEU A 51 -1.75 5.83 13.38
N ASP A 52 -2.90 6.16 13.97
CA ASP A 52 -3.00 6.95 15.20
C ASP A 52 -2.25 6.28 16.36
N ALA A 53 -2.45 4.98 16.56
CA ALA A 53 -1.75 4.20 17.57
C ALA A 53 -0.21 4.13 17.39
N ARG A 54 0.29 4.52 16.20
CA ARG A 54 1.73 4.56 15.87
C ARG A 54 2.26 5.98 15.73
N GLY A 55 1.47 7.00 16.11
CA GLY A 55 1.88 8.40 16.07
C GLY A 55 1.96 8.98 14.66
N VAL A 56 1.34 8.34 13.67
CA VAL A 56 1.17 8.94 12.33
C VAL A 56 -0.04 9.85 12.37
N SER A 57 0.13 11.10 11.94
CA SER A 57 -0.96 12.08 11.90
C SER A 57 -2.09 11.59 10.99
N ILE A 58 -3.32 11.57 11.52
CA ILE A 58 -4.54 11.24 10.76
C ILE A 58 -5.40 12.47 10.45
N GLU A 59 -4.88 13.68 10.68
CA GLU A 59 -5.64 14.93 10.55
C GLU A 59 -6.29 15.10 9.17
N HIS A 60 -5.67 14.58 8.11
CA HIS A 60 -6.19 14.61 6.75
C HIS A 60 -7.45 13.76 6.54
N TRP A 61 -7.67 12.75 7.39
CA TRP A 61 -8.72 11.74 7.19
C TRP A 61 -9.72 11.64 8.35
N LYS A 62 -9.45 12.24 9.51
CA LYS A 62 -10.25 12.08 10.73
C LYS A 62 -11.72 12.46 10.58
N ASP A 63 -12.02 13.41 9.67
CA ASP A 63 -13.37 13.89 9.41
C ASP A 63 -14.03 13.19 8.21
N LEU A 64 -13.33 12.23 7.59
CA LEU A 64 -13.86 11.43 6.49
C LEU A 64 -14.56 10.18 7.00
N ASP A 65 -15.69 9.86 6.38
CA ASP A 65 -16.44 8.64 6.66
C ASP A 65 -16.53 7.79 5.40
N ALA A 66 -15.85 6.64 5.41
CA ALA A 66 -15.82 5.71 4.28
C ALA A 66 -17.19 5.11 3.93
N ASP A 67 -18.14 5.12 4.86
CA ASP A 67 -19.52 4.68 4.60
C ASP A 67 -20.24 5.64 3.64
N THR A 68 -19.81 6.91 3.58
CA THR A 68 -20.37 7.94 2.70
C THR A 68 -19.71 8.04 1.33
N PHE A 69 -18.60 7.34 1.11
CA PHE A 69 -17.86 7.43 -0.13
C PHE A 69 -18.65 6.86 -1.30
N GLU A 70 -18.58 7.55 -2.44
CA GLU A 70 -19.11 7.06 -3.70
C GLU A 70 -18.37 5.78 -4.11
N VAL A 71 -19.11 4.78 -4.58
CA VAL A 71 -18.49 3.56 -5.13
C VAL A 71 -18.43 3.69 -6.65
N ARG A 72 -17.22 3.60 -7.20
CA ARG A 72 -16.93 3.66 -8.63
C ARG A 72 -16.34 2.33 -9.10
N ASP A 73 -16.53 2.02 -10.37
CA ASP A 73 -15.89 0.84 -10.96
C ASP A 73 -14.42 1.10 -11.24
N MET A 74 -13.61 0.06 -11.08
CA MET A 74 -12.17 0.11 -11.34
C MET A 74 -11.88 0.33 -12.83
N PRO A 75 -10.99 1.27 -13.19
CA PRO A 75 -10.47 1.38 -14.55
C PRO A 75 -9.73 0.11 -14.99
N THR A 76 -9.76 -0.22 -16.28
CA THR A 76 -9.17 -1.45 -16.85
C THR A 76 -7.65 -1.54 -16.65
N ASP A 77 -6.95 -0.41 -16.62
CA ASP A 77 -5.51 -0.31 -16.37
C ASP A 77 -5.15 -0.24 -14.88
N TYR A 78 -6.16 -0.30 -14.00
CA TYR A 78 -6.03 -0.17 -12.56
C TYR A 78 -5.42 1.16 -12.10
N ILE A 79 -5.41 2.22 -12.91
CA ILE A 79 -4.92 3.55 -12.53
C ILE A 79 -6.13 4.47 -12.34
N VAL A 80 -6.33 4.98 -11.12
CA VAL A 80 -7.43 5.92 -10.84
C VAL A 80 -6.94 7.35 -11.00
N PRO A 81 -7.83 8.32 -11.22
CA PRO A 81 -7.43 9.72 -11.33
C PRO A 81 -6.55 10.21 -10.17
N GLU A 82 -6.78 9.71 -8.95
CA GLU A 82 -6.02 10.05 -7.75
C GLU A 82 -4.57 9.49 -7.73
N ASP A 83 -4.26 8.51 -8.57
CA ASP A 83 -2.90 7.95 -8.71
C ASP A 83 -2.04 8.75 -9.70
N VAL A 84 -2.64 9.66 -10.47
CA VAL A 84 -1.97 10.36 -11.57
C VAL A 84 -1.53 11.75 -11.12
N GLY A 85 -0.22 11.98 -11.17
CA GLY A 85 0.38 13.29 -10.91
C GLY A 85 1.64 13.17 -10.05
N PRO A 86 2.47 14.23 -10.00
CA PRO A 86 3.55 14.28 -9.02
C PRO A 86 2.97 14.36 -7.61
N MET A 87 3.64 13.71 -6.66
CA MET A 87 3.41 13.95 -5.23
C MET A 87 4.20 15.17 -4.80
N GLU A 88 3.59 16.02 -3.97
CA GLU A 88 4.31 17.10 -3.30
C GLU A 88 5.28 16.53 -2.24
N GLU A 89 6.34 17.28 -1.92
CA GLU A 89 7.38 16.79 -0.99
C GLU A 89 6.83 16.40 0.39
N HIS A 90 5.82 17.14 0.88
CA HIS A 90 5.15 16.83 2.14
C HIS A 90 4.29 15.57 2.04
N GLU A 91 3.58 15.37 0.93
CA GLU A 91 2.80 14.14 0.69
C GLU A 91 3.70 12.90 0.61
N LEU A 92 4.88 13.03 0.00
CA LEU A 92 5.87 11.95 -0.04
C LEU A 92 6.38 11.60 1.37
N ARG A 93 6.70 12.60 2.18
CA ARG A 93 7.12 12.37 3.58
C ARG A 93 6.03 11.71 4.41
N ASP A 94 4.79 12.18 4.29
CA ASP A 94 3.64 11.60 4.99
C ASP A 94 3.41 10.14 4.55
N PHE A 95 3.51 9.87 3.25
CA PHE A 95 3.43 8.51 2.73
C PHE A 95 4.55 7.60 3.27
N LEU A 96 5.78 8.09 3.38
CA LEU A 96 6.89 7.31 3.93
C LEU A 96 6.68 6.98 5.42
N HIS A 97 6.18 7.92 6.22
CA HIS A 97 5.81 7.66 7.62
C HIS A 97 4.66 6.65 7.73
N GLN A 98 3.64 6.78 6.88
CA GLN A 98 2.53 5.83 6.81
C GLN A 98 3.02 4.41 6.46
N PHE A 99 3.92 4.31 5.48
CA PHE A 99 4.52 3.05 5.05
C PHE A 99 5.34 2.40 6.17
N GLU A 100 6.18 3.17 6.86
CA GLU A 100 6.99 2.68 7.98
C GLU A 100 6.10 2.16 9.14
N ALA A 101 5.07 2.92 9.51
CA ALA A 101 4.13 2.51 10.56
C ALA A 101 3.40 1.21 10.19
N SER A 102 2.97 1.08 8.94
CA SER A 102 2.30 -0.12 8.41
C SER A 102 3.22 -1.33 8.41
N ARG A 103 4.48 -1.16 8.00
CA ARG A 103 5.49 -2.23 8.01
C ARG A 103 5.81 -2.69 9.44
N SER A 104 5.99 -1.75 10.36
CA SER A 104 6.15 -2.04 11.79
C SER A 104 4.95 -2.79 12.36
N ALA A 105 3.72 -2.43 11.94
CA ALA A 105 2.50 -3.12 12.33
C ALA A 105 2.45 -4.57 11.85
N LEU A 106 2.74 -4.79 10.56
CA LEU A 106 2.80 -6.12 9.97
C LEU A 106 3.80 -7.01 10.71
N LEU A 107 5.03 -6.52 10.93
CA LEU A 107 6.06 -7.27 11.64
C LEU A 107 5.64 -7.58 13.08
N SER A 108 5.01 -6.63 13.77
CA SER A 108 4.51 -6.84 15.13
C SER A 108 3.39 -7.89 15.19
N LEU A 109 2.58 -7.99 14.14
CA LEU A 109 1.50 -8.97 14.04
C LEU A 109 2.04 -10.39 13.80
N VAL A 110 3.06 -10.53 12.94
CA VAL A 110 3.55 -11.86 12.52
C VAL A 110 4.71 -12.40 13.35
N ARG A 111 5.42 -11.57 14.11
CA ARG A 111 6.64 -11.96 14.86
C ARG A 111 6.45 -13.11 15.86
N GLU A 112 5.27 -13.22 16.47
CA GLU A 112 4.98 -14.26 17.47
C GLU A 112 4.25 -15.47 16.88
N MET A 113 4.03 -15.50 15.55
CA MET A 113 3.36 -16.62 14.91
C MET A 113 4.30 -17.82 14.80
N SER A 114 3.78 -19.00 15.12
CA SER A 114 4.47 -20.26 14.88
C SER A 114 4.57 -20.57 13.38
N ALA A 115 5.52 -21.42 13.01
CA ALA A 115 5.63 -21.90 11.62
C ALA A 115 4.33 -22.53 11.12
N ALA A 116 3.64 -23.31 11.96
CA ALA A 116 2.36 -23.92 11.59
C ALA A 116 1.26 -22.87 11.31
N GLU A 117 1.22 -21.78 12.07
CA GLU A 117 0.27 -20.69 11.83
C GLU A 117 0.61 -19.91 10.56
N LEU A 118 1.89 -19.71 10.26
CA LEU A 118 2.35 -19.07 9.03
C LEU A 118 2.03 -19.91 7.77
N GLU A 119 2.07 -21.24 7.88
CA GLU A 119 1.74 -22.22 6.84
C GLU A 119 0.23 -22.42 6.62
N ARG A 120 -0.60 -22.10 7.62
CA ARG A 120 -2.03 -22.40 7.56
C ARG A 120 -2.73 -21.59 6.47
N LYS A 121 -3.38 -22.29 5.54
CA LYS A 121 -4.30 -21.72 4.56
C LYS A 121 -5.72 -21.66 5.12
N PRO A 122 -6.42 -20.52 5.05
CA PRO A 122 -7.83 -20.42 5.45
C PRO A 122 -8.75 -21.30 4.59
N THR A 123 -8.49 -21.34 3.28
CA THR A 123 -9.17 -22.18 2.29
C THR A 123 -8.14 -22.62 1.24
N ASP A 124 -8.48 -23.59 0.39
CA ASP A 124 -7.60 -24.09 -0.67
C ASP A 124 -7.23 -23.02 -1.72
N THR A 125 -8.02 -21.96 -1.81
CA THR A 125 -7.87 -20.87 -2.78
C THR A 125 -7.24 -19.61 -2.19
N MET A 126 -7.06 -19.53 -0.87
CA MET A 126 -6.48 -18.38 -0.18
C MET A 126 -5.01 -18.61 0.15
N TRP A 127 -4.25 -17.52 0.18
CA TRP A 127 -2.86 -17.54 0.63
C TRP A 127 -2.78 -17.82 2.14
N SER A 128 -1.75 -18.57 2.51
CA SER A 128 -1.21 -18.60 3.86
C SER A 128 -0.55 -17.26 4.21
N VAL A 129 -0.27 -17.03 5.49
CA VAL A 129 0.41 -15.80 5.90
C VAL A 129 1.82 -15.71 5.30
N ARG A 130 2.55 -16.82 5.20
CA ARG A 130 3.86 -16.83 4.53
C ARG A 130 3.76 -16.47 3.05
N GLU A 131 2.82 -17.04 2.31
CA GLU A 131 2.65 -16.71 0.87
C GLU A 131 2.32 -15.22 0.70
N ALA A 132 1.51 -14.65 1.58
CA ALA A 132 1.24 -13.21 1.59
C ALA A 132 2.49 -12.38 1.92
N LEU A 133 3.29 -12.78 2.92
CA LEU A 133 4.55 -12.12 3.26
C LEU A 133 5.58 -12.20 2.14
N GLU A 134 5.70 -13.36 1.49
CA GLU A 134 6.58 -13.57 0.33
C GLU A 134 6.15 -12.69 -0.84
N HIS A 135 4.86 -12.61 -1.13
CA HIS A 135 4.32 -11.69 -2.13
C HIS A 135 4.71 -10.24 -1.84
N VAL A 136 4.49 -9.75 -0.61
CA VAL A 136 4.89 -8.40 -0.20
C VAL A 136 6.39 -8.19 -0.42
N MET A 137 7.23 -9.15 -0.02
CA MET A 137 8.68 -9.05 -0.12
C MET A 137 9.17 -8.98 -1.57
N ILE A 138 8.60 -9.82 -2.45
CA ILE A 138 8.94 -9.85 -3.88
C ILE A 138 8.47 -8.56 -4.56
N THR A 139 7.25 -8.11 -4.28
CA THR A 139 6.72 -6.87 -4.85
C THR A 139 7.52 -5.65 -4.41
N GLU A 140 7.91 -5.57 -3.13
CA GLU A 140 8.77 -4.49 -2.63
C GLU A 140 10.11 -4.47 -3.36
N ALA A 141 10.77 -5.63 -3.50
CA ALA A 141 12.03 -5.73 -4.23
C ALA A 141 11.90 -5.32 -5.70
N GLU A 142 10.82 -5.74 -6.37
CA GLU A 142 10.55 -5.37 -7.77
C GLU A 142 10.33 -3.85 -7.92
N LEU A 143 9.53 -3.24 -7.06
CA LEU A 143 9.26 -1.80 -7.10
C LEU A 143 10.52 -0.98 -6.83
N LEU A 144 11.31 -1.38 -5.84
CA LEU A 144 12.59 -0.70 -5.53
C LEU A 144 13.59 -0.83 -6.68
N SER A 145 13.64 -1.97 -7.37
CA SER A 145 14.50 -2.15 -8.55
C SER A 145 14.21 -1.13 -9.67
N LYS A 146 12.99 -0.60 -9.75
CA LYS A 146 12.58 0.40 -10.75
C LYS A 146 13.03 1.82 -10.40
N LEU A 147 13.35 2.09 -9.13
CA LEU A 147 13.87 3.40 -8.68
C LEU A 147 15.31 3.62 -9.12
N GLU A 148 16.05 2.54 -9.37
CA GLU A 148 17.38 2.59 -9.97
C GLU A 148 17.29 2.43 -11.48
N THR A 149 17.12 3.55 -12.18
CA THR A 149 17.47 3.58 -13.60
C THR A 149 18.99 3.63 -13.70
N TRP A 150 19.63 2.47 -13.75
CA TRP A 150 21.06 2.40 -14.06
C TRP A 150 21.29 2.93 -15.48
N PRO A 151 22.08 3.98 -15.67
CA PRO A 151 22.42 4.44 -17.01
C PRO A 151 23.14 3.31 -17.75
N VAL A 152 22.68 2.95 -18.94
CA VAL A 152 23.25 1.83 -19.69
C VAL A 152 24.70 2.09 -20.14
N ASP A 153 25.14 3.35 -20.14
CA ASP A 153 26.52 3.70 -20.44
C ASP A 153 27.43 3.68 -19.18
N PRO A 154 28.68 3.23 -19.32
CA PRO A 154 29.61 3.10 -18.18
C PRO A 154 29.89 4.40 -17.43
N PHE A 155 29.84 5.55 -18.10
CA PHE A 155 30.21 6.82 -17.49
C PHE A 155 29.11 7.33 -16.56
N ASN A 156 27.86 7.33 -17.01
CA ASN A 156 26.74 7.76 -16.17
C ASN A 156 26.44 6.76 -15.05
N THR A 157 26.70 5.46 -15.26
CA THR A 157 26.67 4.48 -14.15
C THR A 157 27.70 4.83 -13.07
N LEU A 158 28.94 5.15 -13.43
CA LEU A 158 29.96 5.58 -12.47
C LEU A 158 29.53 6.84 -11.70
N GLN A 159 28.91 7.82 -12.38
CA GLN A 159 28.38 9.02 -11.74
C GLN A 159 27.22 8.70 -10.78
N ALA A 160 26.33 7.78 -11.14
CA ALA A 160 25.23 7.33 -10.29
C ALA A 160 25.75 6.64 -9.02
N VAL A 161 26.72 5.72 -9.15
CA VAL A 161 27.41 5.07 -8.01
C VAL A 161 28.07 6.10 -7.10
N HIS A 162 28.78 7.07 -7.69
CA HIS A 162 29.47 8.11 -6.92
C HIS A 162 28.49 8.99 -6.16
N ARG A 163 27.36 9.36 -6.77
CA ARG A 163 26.29 10.12 -6.13
C ARG A 163 25.66 9.35 -4.96
N MET A 164 25.38 8.05 -5.12
CA MET A 164 24.84 7.23 -4.04
C MET A 164 25.83 7.08 -2.87
N THR A 165 27.11 6.90 -3.19
CA THR A 165 28.19 6.86 -2.18
C THR A 165 28.24 8.19 -1.43
N PHE A 166 28.24 9.31 -2.15
CA PHE A 166 28.23 10.64 -1.54
C PHE A 166 26.98 10.86 -0.68
N GLN A 167 25.78 10.57 -1.20
CA GLN A 167 24.52 10.72 -0.44
C GLN A 167 24.48 9.87 0.82
N ARG A 168 25.01 8.64 0.80
CA ARG A 168 25.03 7.77 1.98
C ARG A 168 26.08 8.14 3.02
N PHE A 169 27.21 8.71 2.61
CA PHE A 169 28.31 9.06 3.50
C PHE A 169 28.37 10.54 3.91
N THR A 170 27.54 11.41 3.34
CA THR A 170 27.45 12.83 3.72
C THR A 170 26.31 13.11 4.71
N VAL A 171 25.45 12.12 4.98
CA VAL A 171 24.36 12.20 5.98
C VAL A 171 24.73 11.44 7.28
N MET A 172 25.98 10.99 7.41
CA MET A 172 26.61 10.64 8.70
C MET A 172 27.33 11.85 9.28
#